data_AF-A0A7K5Q371-F1
#
_entry.id   AF-A0A7K5Q371-F1
#
_cell.length_a   1.000
_cell.length_b   1.000
_cell.length_c   1.000
_cell.angle_alpha   90.00
_cell.angle_beta   90.00
_cell.angle_gamma   90.00
#
_symmetry.space_group_name_H-M   'P 1'
#
loop_
_entity.id
_entity.type
_entity.pdbx_description
1 polymer ?
#
loop_
_entity_poly.entity_id
_entity_poly.type
_entity_poly.pdbx_seq_one_letter_code
_entity_poly.pdbx_strand_id
1 'polypeptide(L)'
;KNANQFEGNERYEGYCVELAAEIAKHVGYHYRLEIVRDGKYGARDPDTKTWNGMVGELVYGRADVAVAPLTITLVREEVIDFSKPFMSLGISIMIKKPQKSKPGVFSFLDPLAYEIWMCIVFAYIGVSVVLFLVSRFSPYEWHTEEFEEGQDQPANEQTNEFGIFNSLWFSLGAFMQQGCDISPRSLSGRIVGGVWWFFTLIIISSYTANLAAFLTVERMVSPIE
;
A
#
# COMPACT_ATOMS: atom_id res chain seq x y z
N LYS A 1 10.91 20.12 32.32
CA LYS A 1 11.80 21.00 33.15
C LYS A 1 12.45 20.15 34.24
N ASN A 2 13.54 20.57 34.88
CA ASN A 2 14.18 19.75 35.92
C ASN A 2 13.39 19.88 37.24
N ALA A 3 12.79 18.79 37.73
CA ALA A 3 11.87 18.84 38.89
C ALA A 3 12.53 19.32 40.19
N ASN A 4 13.86 19.20 40.29
CA ASN A 4 14.65 19.60 41.46
C ASN A 4 14.72 21.13 41.68
N GLN A 5 14.20 21.93 40.74
CA GLN A 5 14.16 23.40 40.85
C GLN A 5 12.83 23.94 41.41
N PHE A 6 11.86 23.05 41.67
CA PHE A 6 10.51 23.43 42.09
C PHE A 6 10.20 22.85 43.46
N GLU A 7 9.29 23.50 44.20
CA GLU A 7 8.83 23.05 45.51
C GLU A 7 7.32 22.74 45.50
N GLY A 8 6.87 21.86 46.40
CA GLY A 8 5.45 21.55 46.55
C GLY A 8 4.82 20.96 45.28
N ASN A 9 3.67 21.55 44.87
CA ASN A 9 2.87 21.10 43.73
C ASN A 9 3.51 21.45 42.38
N GLU A 10 4.35 22.48 42.32
CA GLU A 10 4.98 22.96 41.07
C GLU A 10 5.98 21.97 40.46
N ARG A 11 6.33 20.92 41.22
CA ARG A 11 7.19 19.81 40.76
C ARG A 11 6.52 18.88 39.75
N TYR A 12 5.19 18.94 39.64
CA TYR A 12 4.41 18.04 38.81
C TYR A 12 3.77 18.81 37.64
N GLU A 13 3.76 18.19 36.46
CA GLU A 13 3.11 18.71 35.26
C GLU A 13 2.33 17.60 34.55
N GLY A 14 1.26 17.95 33.84
CA GLY A 14 0.47 17.03 33.03
C GLY A 14 -1.04 17.12 33.28
N TYR A 15 -1.79 16.28 32.56
CA TYR A 15 -3.25 16.35 32.49
C TYR A 15 -3.94 16.32 33.86
N CYS A 16 -3.54 15.41 34.75
CA CYS A 16 -4.16 15.28 36.08
C CYS A 16 -3.83 16.47 37.00
N VAL A 17 -2.68 17.13 36.80
CA VAL A 17 -2.27 18.30 37.59
C VAL A 17 -3.15 19.50 37.25
N GLU A 18 -3.35 19.75 35.96
CA GLU A 18 -4.26 20.80 35.47
C GLU A 18 -5.71 20.53 35.89
N LEU A 19 -6.15 19.28 35.77
CA LEU A 19 -7.49 18.89 36.22
C LEU A 19 -7.69 19.12 37.71
N ALA A 20 -6.73 18.76 38.57
CA ALA A 20 -6.80 19.00 40.01
C ALA A 20 -6.86 20.50 40.33
N ALA A 21 -6.12 21.34 39.60
CA ALA A 21 -6.13 22.78 39.77
C ALA A 21 -7.51 23.40 39.41
N GLU A 22 -8.12 22.96 38.31
CA GLU A 22 -9.46 23.43 37.92
C GLU A 22 -10.55 22.96 38.90
N ILE A 23 -10.49 21.72 39.38
CA ILE A 23 -11.44 21.23 40.41
C ILE A 23 -11.28 22.06 41.70
N ALA A 24 -10.05 22.28 42.16
CA ALA A 24 -9.77 23.07 43.37
C ALA A 24 -10.24 24.52 43.24
N LYS A 25 -10.08 25.13 42.05
CA LYS A 25 -10.57 26.48 41.75
C LYS A 25 -12.09 26.57 41.75
N HIS A 26 -12.77 25.56 41.22
CA HIS A 26 -14.24 25.51 41.19
C HIS A 26 -14.88 25.25 42.56
N VAL A 27 -14.28 24.36 43.36
CA VAL A 27 -14.83 23.96 44.66
C VAL A 27 -14.34 24.88 45.79
N GLY A 28 -13.15 25.45 45.67
CA GLY A 28 -12.57 26.38 46.64
C GLY A 28 -11.81 25.69 47.78
N TYR A 29 -11.01 24.65 47.50
CA TYR A 29 -10.17 23.98 48.50
C TYR A 29 -8.66 24.10 48.20
N HIS A 30 -7.85 23.96 49.25
CA HIS A 30 -6.40 23.82 49.13
C HIS A 30 -6.02 22.35 49.03
N TYR A 31 -5.00 22.04 48.23
CA TYR A 31 -4.55 20.68 48.00
C TYR A 31 -3.03 20.57 47.94
N ARG A 32 -2.53 19.39 48.26
CA ARG A 32 -1.14 19.00 48.11
C ARG A 32 -1.07 17.74 47.27
N LEU A 33 -0.27 17.77 46.22
CA LEU A 33 -0.04 16.59 45.37
C LEU A 33 0.95 15.66 46.07
N GLU A 34 0.52 14.42 46.28
CA GLU A 34 1.35 13.33 46.79
C GLU A 34 1.33 12.14 45.83
N ILE A 35 2.48 11.49 45.71
CA ILE A 35 2.63 10.28 44.90
C ILE A 35 2.38 9.06 45.79
N VAL A 36 1.61 8.11 45.28
CA VAL A 36 1.36 6.84 45.97
C VAL A 36 2.68 6.13 46.30
N ARG A 37 2.82 5.66 47.54
CA ARG A 37 4.09 5.16 48.09
C ARG A 37 4.65 3.94 47.37
N ASP A 38 3.78 3.05 46.91
CA ASP A 38 4.15 1.78 46.27
C ASP A 38 4.11 1.82 44.74
N GLY A 39 3.73 2.95 44.14
CA GLY A 39 3.62 3.13 42.69
C GLY A 39 2.49 2.33 42.03
N LYS A 40 1.53 1.78 42.78
CA LYS A 40 0.47 0.91 42.25
C LYS A 40 -0.88 1.62 42.18
N TYR A 41 -1.71 1.18 41.23
CA TYR A 41 -3.09 1.66 41.10
C TYR A 41 -3.96 1.24 42.29
N GLY A 42 -3.83 -0.02 42.70
CA GLY A 42 -4.58 -0.61 43.79
C GLY A 42 -5.26 -1.90 43.37
N ALA A 43 -4.91 -2.96 44.10
CA ALA A 43 -5.45 -4.30 43.97
C ALA A 43 -5.66 -4.89 45.38
N ARG A 44 -6.66 -5.76 45.50
CA ARG A 44 -6.95 -6.48 46.73
C ARG A 44 -6.09 -7.73 46.80
N ASP A 45 -5.31 -7.84 47.87
CA ASP A 45 -4.55 -9.04 48.17
C ASP A 45 -5.52 -10.21 48.44
N PRO A 46 -5.34 -11.38 47.79
CA PRO A 46 -6.28 -12.50 47.90
C PRO A 46 -6.29 -13.15 49.28
N ASP A 47 -5.15 -13.14 49.99
CA ASP A 47 -4.97 -13.84 51.27
C ASP A 47 -5.32 -12.93 52.44
N THR A 48 -4.74 -11.73 52.46
CA THR A 48 -4.94 -10.77 53.56
C THR A 48 -6.19 -9.92 53.38
N LYS A 49 -6.81 -9.94 52.20
CA LYS A 49 -7.95 -9.09 51.80
C LYS A 49 -7.69 -7.59 51.92
N THR A 50 -6.43 -7.17 52.04
CA THR A 50 -6.02 -5.77 52.16
C THR A 50 -5.88 -5.10 50.79
N TRP A 51 -6.04 -3.79 50.73
CA TRP A 51 -5.89 -3.00 49.51
C TRP A 51 -4.55 -2.28 49.49
N ASN A 52 -3.85 -2.33 48.36
CA ASN A 52 -2.63 -1.55 48.13
C ASN A 52 -2.89 -0.36 47.18
N GLY A 53 -1.83 0.34 46.77
CA GLY A 53 -1.90 1.41 45.79
C GLY A 53 -2.79 2.58 46.21
N MET A 54 -3.23 3.35 45.21
CA MET A 54 -4.10 4.51 45.44
C MET A 54 -5.43 4.13 46.10
N VAL A 55 -5.99 2.96 45.78
CA VAL A 55 -7.22 2.46 46.43
C VAL A 55 -6.99 2.25 47.93
N GLY A 56 -5.87 1.63 48.33
CA GLY A 56 -5.54 1.43 49.73
C GLY A 56 -5.33 2.74 50.50
N GLU A 57 -4.70 3.74 49.88
CA GLU A 57 -4.52 5.06 50.51
C GLU A 57 -5.86 5.74 50.81
N LEU A 58 -6.87 5.61 49.94
CA LEU A 58 -8.22 6.12 50.20
C LEU A 58 -8.96 5.30 51.27
N VAL A 59 -8.95 3.96 51.15
CA VAL A 59 -9.64 3.05 52.09
C VAL A 59 -9.15 3.22 53.52
N TYR A 60 -7.84 3.45 53.71
CA TYR A 60 -7.23 3.62 55.04
C TYR A 60 -7.12 5.08 55.49
N GLY A 61 -7.75 6.03 54.78
CA GLY A 61 -7.78 7.44 55.15
C GLY A 61 -6.42 8.13 55.16
N ARG A 62 -5.49 7.68 54.30
CA ARG A 62 -4.16 8.29 54.13
C ARG A 62 -4.15 9.37 53.04
N ALA A 63 -5.10 9.31 52.11
CA ALA A 63 -5.36 10.34 51.12
C ALA A 63 -6.86 10.66 51.08
N ASP A 64 -7.20 11.91 50.75
CA ASP A 64 -8.60 12.37 50.73
C ASP A 64 -9.27 12.15 49.36
N VAL A 65 -8.52 12.35 48.27
CA VAL A 65 -9.01 12.25 46.89
C VAL A 65 -7.90 11.72 45.98
N ALA A 66 -8.23 10.84 45.04
CA ALA A 66 -7.31 10.37 44.00
C ALA A 66 -7.68 10.95 42.63
N VAL A 67 -6.89 11.93 42.15
CA VAL A 67 -6.98 12.45 40.77
C VAL A 67 -5.91 11.77 39.92
N ALA A 68 -6.27 10.66 39.28
CA ALA A 68 -5.34 9.79 38.56
C ALA A 68 -6.05 9.04 37.42
N PRO A 69 -5.32 8.42 36.46
CA PRO A 69 -5.90 7.53 35.46
C PRO A 69 -6.32 6.18 36.08
N LEU A 70 -7.30 6.21 36.98
CA LEU A 70 -7.80 5.04 37.71
C LEU A 70 -9.07 4.49 37.04
N THR A 71 -8.99 3.29 36.48
CA THR A 71 -10.14 2.61 35.88
C THR A 71 -11.19 2.24 36.93
N ILE A 72 -12.44 2.62 36.67
CA ILE A 72 -13.61 2.23 37.47
C ILE A 72 -13.88 0.75 37.21
N THR A 73 -13.90 -0.05 38.28
CA THR A 73 -14.17 -1.50 38.23
C THR A 73 -15.08 -1.86 39.40
N LEU A 74 -15.95 -2.86 39.23
CA LEU A 74 -16.90 -3.31 40.26
C LEU A 74 -16.24 -3.50 41.65
N VAL A 75 -15.11 -4.21 41.71
CA VAL A 75 -14.42 -4.51 42.98
C VAL A 75 -13.84 -3.28 43.69
N ARG A 76 -13.59 -2.18 42.97
CA ARG A 76 -13.11 -0.92 43.55
C ARG A 76 -14.27 -0.08 44.05
N GLU A 77 -15.38 -0.09 43.32
CA GLU A 77 -16.61 0.63 43.69
C GLU A 77 -17.22 0.12 45.00
N GLU A 78 -16.95 -1.14 45.38
CA GLU A 78 -17.36 -1.69 46.68
C GLU A 78 -16.67 -1.05 47.90
N VAL A 79 -15.52 -0.38 47.71
CA VAL A 79 -14.69 0.14 48.81
C VAL A 79 -14.39 1.64 48.74
N ILE A 80 -14.59 2.25 47.57
CA ILE A 80 -14.44 3.69 47.33
C ILE A 80 -15.51 4.17 46.36
N ASP A 81 -15.95 5.42 46.52
CA ASP A 81 -16.87 6.05 45.59
C ASP A 81 -16.13 6.68 44.40
N PHE A 82 -16.75 6.63 43.22
CA PHE A 82 -16.27 7.28 42.01
C PHE A 82 -17.21 8.40 41.56
N SER A 83 -16.65 9.45 40.97
CA SER A 83 -17.42 10.44 40.21
C SER A 83 -17.86 9.87 38.85
N LYS A 84 -18.61 10.66 38.08
CA LYS A 84 -18.89 10.28 36.69
C LYS A 84 -17.59 10.26 35.86
N PRO A 85 -17.42 9.29 34.96
CA PRO A 85 -16.23 9.23 34.11
C PRO A 85 -16.03 10.53 33.32
N PHE A 86 -14.83 11.11 33.38
CA PHE A 86 -14.48 12.32 32.63
C PHE A 86 -13.78 12.02 31.30
N MET A 87 -13.31 10.78 31.10
CA MET A 87 -12.64 10.34 29.87
C MET A 87 -13.04 8.88 29.57
N SER A 88 -13.45 8.63 28.33
CA SER A 88 -13.77 7.28 27.85
C SER A 88 -12.55 6.68 27.16
N LEU A 89 -12.14 5.50 27.59
CA LEU A 89 -11.03 4.75 27.01
C LEU A 89 -11.40 3.26 26.89
N GLY A 90 -10.74 2.57 25.98
CA GLY A 90 -10.94 1.15 25.71
C GLY A 90 -9.62 0.41 25.59
N ILE A 91 -9.69 -0.92 25.52
CA ILE A 91 -8.52 -1.76 25.28
C ILE A 91 -8.08 -1.54 23.83
N SER A 92 -6.81 -1.18 23.64
CA SER A 92 -6.19 -1.03 22.32
C SER A 92 -4.92 -1.87 22.23
N ILE A 93 -4.57 -2.27 21.01
CA ILE A 93 -3.37 -3.04 20.74
C ILE A 93 -2.35 -2.11 20.09
N MET A 94 -1.16 -2.02 20.69
CA MET A 94 -0.04 -1.29 20.11
C MET A 94 0.84 -2.25 19.33
N ILE A 95 0.90 -2.08 18.00
CA ILE A 95 1.80 -2.83 17.12
C ILE A 95 2.95 -1.95 16.64
N LYS A 96 4.11 -2.58 16.39
CA LYS A 96 5.23 -1.90 15.75
C LYS A 96 4.80 -1.48 14.34
N LYS A 97 5.05 -0.22 13.99
CA LYS A 97 4.81 0.28 12.62
C LYS A 97 5.52 -0.65 11.61
N PRO A 98 4.79 -1.23 10.65
CA PRO A 98 5.38 -2.14 9.67
C PRO A 98 6.44 -1.40 8.86
N GLN A 99 7.59 -2.04 8.65
CA GLN A 99 8.62 -1.50 7.78
C GLN A 99 8.22 -1.73 6.33
N LYS A 100 8.41 -0.71 5.47
CA LYS A 100 8.19 -0.83 4.04
C LYS A 100 9.16 -1.87 3.47
N SER A 101 8.64 -2.91 2.83
CA SER A 101 9.47 -3.82 2.04
C SER A 101 10.05 -3.05 0.86
N LYS A 102 11.35 -3.18 0.62
CA LYS A 102 11.95 -2.62 -0.60
C LYS A 102 11.34 -3.31 -1.82
N PRO A 103 11.01 -2.58 -2.89
CA PRO A 103 10.50 -3.19 -4.11
C PRO A 103 11.50 -4.23 -4.63
N GLY A 104 10.99 -5.38 -5.08
CA GLY A 104 11.81 -6.45 -5.65
C GLY A 104 12.45 -6.06 -6.98
N VAL A 105 13.41 -6.87 -7.44
CA VAL A 105 14.13 -6.64 -8.73
C VAL A 105 13.16 -6.60 -9.93
N PHE A 106 12.02 -7.28 -9.82
CA PHE A 106 10.96 -7.33 -10.85
C PHE A 106 9.76 -6.42 -10.58
N SER A 107 9.89 -5.45 -9.68
CA SER A 107 8.79 -4.53 -9.34
C SER A 107 8.26 -3.70 -10.51
N PHE A 108 9.02 -3.59 -11.60
CA PHE A 108 8.54 -2.99 -12.84
C PHE A 108 7.45 -3.81 -13.55
N LEU A 109 7.29 -5.11 -13.23
CA LEU A 109 6.22 -5.95 -13.77
C LEU A 109 4.91 -5.86 -12.98
N ASP A 110 4.99 -5.42 -11.72
CA ASP A 110 3.86 -5.29 -10.79
C ASP A 110 2.69 -4.38 -11.27
N PRO A 111 2.88 -3.35 -12.14
CA PRO A 111 1.79 -2.51 -12.63
C PRO A 111 0.73 -3.23 -13.47
N LEU A 112 1.03 -4.43 -13.96
CA LEU A 112 0.09 -5.30 -14.67
C LEU A 112 0.05 -6.67 -14.01
N ALA A 113 -1.15 -7.24 -13.90
CA ALA A 113 -1.34 -8.57 -13.35
C ALA A 113 -0.68 -9.63 -14.24
N TYR A 114 -0.24 -10.73 -13.62
CA TYR A 114 0.47 -11.82 -14.30
C TYR A 114 -0.37 -12.42 -15.44
N GLU A 115 -1.69 -12.49 -15.26
CA GLU A 115 -2.65 -12.97 -16.26
C GLU A 115 -2.61 -12.11 -17.53
N ILE A 116 -2.45 -10.79 -17.40
CA ILE A 116 -2.37 -9.86 -18.53
C ILE A 116 -1.06 -10.10 -19.30
N TRP A 117 0.05 -10.30 -18.59
CA TRP A 117 1.33 -10.65 -19.20
C TRP A 117 1.23 -11.93 -20.03
N MET A 118 0.59 -12.97 -19.50
CA MET A 118 0.35 -14.21 -20.24
C MET A 118 -0.52 -13.97 -21.47
N CYS A 119 -1.60 -13.20 -21.35
CA CYS A 119 -2.45 -12.83 -22.48
C CYS A 119 -1.69 -12.06 -23.57
N ILE A 120 -0.79 -11.14 -23.22
CA ILE A 120 0.05 -10.40 -24.18
C ILE A 120 0.93 -11.36 -24.98
N VAL A 121 1.57 -12.34 -24.31
CA VAL A 121 2.42 -13.34 -24.99
C VAL A 121 1.61 -14.20 -25.96
N PHE A 122 0.43 -14.68 -25.55
CA PHE A 122 -0.44 -15.46 -26.44
C PHE A 122 -0.97 -14.64 -27.61
N ALA A 123 -1.39 -13.39 -27.36
CA ALA A 123 -1.86 -12.49 -28.40
C ALA A 123 -0.74 -12.16 -29.41
N TYR A 124 0.48 -11.93 -28.93
CA TYR A 124 1.67 -11.72 -29.76
C TYR A 124 1.90 -12.89 -30.72
N ILE A 125 1.99 -14.12 -30.20
CA ILE A 125 2.18 -15.32 -31.03
C ILE A 125 1.02 -15.49 -32.02
N GLY A 126 -0.21 -15.30 -31.56
CA GLY A 126 -1.41 -15.38 -32.40
C GLY A 126 -1.38 -14.41 -33.58
N VAL A 127 -1.02 -13.14 -33.33
CA VAL A 127 -0.91 -12.11 -34.37
C VAL A 127 0.22 -12.43 -35.35
N SER A 128 1.38 -12.88 -34.87
CA SER A 128 2.49 -13.29 -35.75
C SER A 128 2.08 -14.44 -36.68
N VAL A 129 1.34 -15.43 -36.17
CA VAL A 129 0.83 -16.55 -36.98
C VAL A 129 -0.21 -16.07 -37.98
N VAL A 130 -1.16 -15.22 -37.57
CA VAL A 130 -2.17 -14.67 -38.49
C VAL A 130 -1.53 -13.85 -39.60
N LEU A 131 -0.55 -13.00 -39.27
CA LEU A 131 0.21 -12.23 -40.26
C LEU A 131 0.97 -13.15 -41.22
N PHE A 132 1.60 -14.21 -40.72
CA PHE A 132 2.29 -15.19 -41.55
C PHE A 132 1.33 -15.95 -42.50
N LEU A 133 0.13 -16.32 -42.02
CA LEU A 133 -0.86 -16.96 -42.89
C LEU A 133 -1.39 -15.98 -43.96
N VAL A 134 -1.69 -14.74 -43.57
CA VAL A 134 -2.17 -13.71 -44.51
C VAL A 134 -1.10 -13.42 -45.57
N SER A 135 0.17 -13.35 -45.20
CA SER A 135 1.27 -13.15 -46.15
C SER A 135 1.52 -14.36 -47.07
N ARG A 136 1.28 -15.58 -46.57
CA ARG A 136 1.42 -16.81 -47.36
C ARG A 136 0.27 -17.06 -48.34
N PHE A 137 -0.95 -16.62 -48.00
CA PHE A 137 -2.16 -16.86 -48.79
C PHE A 137 -2.56 -15.67 -49.68
N SER A 138 -2.06 -14.47 -49.45
CA SER A 138 -2.33 -13.29 -50.28
C SER A 138 -1.39 -13.27 -51.50
N PRO A 139 -1.87 -13.53 -52.73
CA PRO A 139 -1.02 -13.53 -53.94
C PRO A 139 -0.49 -12.13 -54.30
N TYR A 140 -0.99 -11.08 -53.65
CA TYR A 140 -0.60 -9.69 -53.86
C TYR A 140 0.66 -9.24 -53.08
N GLU A 141 1.17 -10.06 -52.16
CA GLU A 141 2.46 -9.80 -51.49
C GLU A 141 3.65 -10.44 -52.20
N TRP A 142 3.39 -11.25 -53.23
CA TRP A 142 4.42 -11.79 -54.10
C TRP A 142 4.92 -10.72 -55.07
N HIS A 143 6.21 -10.42 -55.01
CA HIS A 143 6.83 -9.51 -55.95
C HIS A 143 6.89 -10.17 -57.35
N THR A 144 6.43 -9.46 -58.38
CA THR A 144 6.97 -9.62 -59.73
C THR A 144 7.92 -8.45 -59.88
N GLU A 145 9.22 -8.72 -59.85
CA GLU A 145 10.22 -7.73 -60.26
C GLU A 145 9.97 -7.45 -61.74
N GLU A 146 9.42 -6.28 -62.09
CA GLU A 146 9.62 -5.74 -63.43
C GLU A 146 11.09 -5.33 -63.51
N PHE A 147 11.91 -6.21 -64.07
CA PHE A 147 13.30 -5.94 -64.37
C PHE A 147 13.40 -4.77 -65.35
N GLU A 148 14.23 -3.78 -65.01
CA GLU A 148 14.80 -2.84 -65.97
C GLU A 148 15.46 -3.64 -67.12
N GLU A 149 15.21 -3.20 -68.35
CA GLU A 149 15.68 -3.82 -69.59
C GLU A 149 17.20 -4.16 -69.54
N GLY A 150 17.56 -5.45 -69.60
CA GLY A 150 18.86 -5.81 -70.19
C GLY A 150 19.70 -6.99 -69.69
N GLN A 151 19.24 -7.95 -68.88
CA GLN A 151 20.04 -9.17 -68.63
C GLN A 151 19.19 -10.46 -68.56
N ASP A 152 19.51 -11.40 -69.45
CA ASP A 152 18.95 -12.75 -69.58
C ASP A 152 19.30 -13.66 -68.38
N GLN A 153 18.28 -14.08 -67.61
CA GLN A 153 18.31 -15.26 -66.72
C GLN A 153 16.86 -15.74 -66.42
N PRO A 154 16.64 -17.04 -66.13
CA PRO A 154 15.32 -17.65 -66.22
C PRO A 154 14.35 -17.13 -65.14
N ALA A 155 13.16 -16.77 -65.59
CA ALA A 155 12.05 -16.28 -64.78
C ALA A 155 11.56 -17.32 -63.74
N ASN A 156 11.84 -17.12 -62.45
CA ASN A 156 10.95 -17.40 -61.30
C ASN A 156 11.67 -17.22 -59.95
N GLU A 157 11.85 -15.99 -59.46
CA GLU A 157 12.09 -15.78 -58.01
C GLU A 157 11.06 -14.81 -57.45
N GLN A 158 9.91 -15.39 -57.19
CA GLN A 158 8.80 -14.83 -56.45
C GLN A 158 9.20 -14.68 -54.96
N THR A 159 9.84 -13.57 -54.58
CA THR A 159 10.30 -13.34 -53.20
C THR A 159 9.16 -12.85 -52.31
N ASN A 160 8.95 -13.55 -51.19
CA ASN A 160 8.05 -13.15 -50.11
C ASN A 160 8.91 -12.69 -48.93
N GLU A 161 8.94 -11.39 -48.67
CA GLU A 161 9.73 -10.81 -47.57
C GLU A 161 9.15 -11.12 -46.17
N PHE A 162 7.93 -11.67 -46.08
CA PHE A 162 7.30 -12.06 -44.81
C PHE A 162 7.44 -13.57 -44.54
N GLY A 163 8.66 -13.99 -44.16
CA GLY A 163 8.87 -15.27 -43.48
C GLY A 163 8.38 -15.24 -42.01
N ILE A 164 8.26 -16.42 -41.37
CA ILE A 164 7.83 -16.58 -39.95
C ILE A 164 8.61 -15.64 -39.00
N PHE A 165 9.93 -15.54 -39.18
CA PHE A 165 10.78 -14.69 -38.37
C PHE A 165 10.55 -13.20 -38.62
N ASN A 166 10.25 -12.80 -39.86
CA ASN A 166 9.98 -11.41 -40.22
C ASN A 166 8.59 -10.98 -39.72
N SER A 167 7.59 -11.89 -39.73
CA SER A 167 6.28 -11.63 -39.10
C SER A 167 6.39 -11.47 -37.60
N LEU A 168 7.19 -12.31 -36.92
CA LEU A 168 7.49 -12.17 -35.49
C LEU A 168 8.19 -10.84 -35.19
N TRP A 169 9.23 -10.51 -35.95
CA TRP A 169 9.97 -9.26 -35.82
C TRP A 169 9.08 -8.03 -36.03
N PHE A 170 8.21 -8.06 -37.05
CA PHE A 170 7.22 -7.01 -37.29
C PHE A 170 6.27 -6.82 -36.11
N SER A 171 5.69 -7.92 -35.60
CA SER A 171 4.80 -7.85 -34.44
C SER A 171 5.50 -7.33 -33.18
N LEU A 172 6.79 -7.63 -33.00
CA LEU A 172 7.60 -7.16 -31.89
C LEU A 172 7.94 -5.67 -32.03
N GLY A 173 8.36 -5.23 -33.22
CA GLY A 173 8.65 -3.82 -33.50
C GLY A 173 7.41 -2.93 -33.38
N ALA A 174 6.24 -3.44 -33.79
CA ALA A 174 4.95 -2.77 -33.58
C ALA A 174 4.56 -2.72 -32.09
N PHE A 175 4.89 -3.74 -31.30
CA PHE A 175 4.69 -3.75 -29.85
C PHE A 175 5.61 -2.76 -29.14
N MET A 176 6.88 -2.69 -29.51
CA MET A 176 7.85 -1.76 -28.91
C MET A 176 7.73 -0.32 -29.43
N GLN A 177 6.78 -0.02 -30.32
CA GLN A 177 6.61 1.27 -30.99
C GLN A 177 7.84 1.76 -31.78
N GLN A 178 8.75 0.86 -32.16
CA GLN A 178 10.00 1.21 -32.83
C GLN A 178 9.91 1.25 -34.36
N GLY A 179 8.75 0.88 -34.93
CA GLY A 179 8.59 0.73 -36.37
C GLY A 179 9.38 -0.47 -36.92
N CYS A 180 9.11 -0.86 -38.15
CA CYS A 180 9.89 -1.84 -38.89
C CYS A 180 10.07 -1.37 -40.33
N ASP A 181 11.19 -1.73 -40.92
CA ASP A 181 11.49 -1.42 -42.34
C ASP A 181 10.56 -2.17 -43.30
N ILE A 182 9.93 -3.25 -42.83
CA ILE A 182 9.04 -4.12 -43.60
C ILE A 182 7.60 -3.81 -43.20
N SER A 183 6.73 -3.49 -44.16
CA SER A 183 5.32 -3.16 -43.91
C SER A 183 4.37 -4.01 -44.77
N PRO A 184 3.25 -4.51 -44.22
CA PRO A 184 2.30 -5.30 -44.98
C PRO A 184 1.67 -4.44 -46.10
N ARG A 185 1.75 -4.92 -47.34
CA ARG A 185 1.18 -4.25 -48.51
C ARG A 185 -0.27 -4.66 -48.75
N SER A 186 -0.65 -5.88 -48.39
CA SER A 186 -2.03 -6.37 -48.53
C SER A 186 -3.01 -5.61 -47.63
N LEU A 187 -4.22 -5.35 -48.12
CA LEU A 187 -5.27 -4.69 -47.33
C LEU A 187 -5.59 -5.49 -46.06
N SER A 188 -5.63 -6.82 -46.16
CA SER A 188 -5.85 -7.73 -45.03
C SER A 188 -4.73 -7.67 -44.00
N GLY A 189 -3.46 -7.65 -44.42
CA GLY A 189 -2.31 -7.52 -43.52
C GLY A 189 -2.28 -6.17 -42.81
N ARG A 190 -2.66 -5.09 -43.50
CA ARG A 190 -2.79 -3.74 -42.92
C ARG A 190 -3.88 -3.65 -41.87
N ILE A 191 -5.03 -4.31 -42.08
CA ILE A 191 -6.11 -4.35 -41.07
C ILE A 191 -5.63 -5.08 -39.81
N VAL A 192 -4.98 -6.25 -39.96
CA VAL A 192 -4.44 -7.00 -38.82
C VAL A 192 -3.38 -6.18 -38.08
N GLY A 193 -2.44 -5.57 -38.80
CA GLY A 193 -1.43 -4.68 -38.23
C GLY A 193 -2.03 -3.45 -37.53
N GLY A 194 -3.07 -2.85 -38.10
CA GLY A 194 -3.78 -1.71 -37.50
C GLY A 194 -4.50 -2.06 -36.20
N VAL A 195 -5.16 -3.22 -36.15
CA VAL A 195 -5.80 -3.72 -34.91
C VAL A 195 -4.74 -4.03 -33.85
N TRP A 196 -3.63 -4.68 -34.26
CA TRP A 196 -2.51 -4.93 -33.35
C TRP A 196 -1.93 -3.63 -32.80
N TRP A 197 -1.71 -2.63 -33.64
CA TRP A 197 -1.19 -1.33 -33.23
C TRP A 197 -2.11 -0.60 -32.25
N PHE A 198 -3.43 -0.64 -32.47
CA PHE A 198 -4.39 -0.08 -31.53
C PHE A 198 -4.38 -0.82 -30.18
N PHE A 199 -4.27 -2.14 -30.21
CA PHE A 199 -4.14 -2.97 -29.01
C PHE A 199 -2.88 -2.63 -28.21
N THR A 200 -1.71 -2.56 -28.87
CA THR A 200 -0.44 -2.26 -28.19
C THR A 200 -0.41 -0.85 -27.59
N LEU A 201 -1.01 0.13 -28.29
CA LEU A 201 -1.16 1.49 -27.78
C LEU A 201 -1.95 1.52 -26.46
N ILE A 202 -3.11 0.83 -26.40
CA ILE A 202 -3.92 0.76 -25.18
C ILE A 202 -3.14 0.11 -24.03
N ILE A 203 -2.44 -0.99 -24.30
CA ILE A 203 -1.68 -1.73 -23.28
C ILE A 203 -0.56 -0.86 -22.70
N ILE A 204 0.24 -0.21 -23.54
CA ILE A 204 1.37 0.60 -23.08
C ILE A 204 0.90 1.85 -22.35
N SER A 205 -0.19 2.47 -22.82
CA SER A 205 -0.81 3.61 -22.14
C SER A 205 -1.30 3.21 -20.74
N SER A 206 -1.97 2.06 -20.63
CA SER A 206 -2.46 1.54 -19.35
C SER A 206 -1.33 1.16 -18.40
N TYR A 207 -0.27 0.51 -18.91
CA TYR A 207 0.92 0.20 -18.14
C TYR A 207 1.57 1.48 -17.57
N THR A 208 1.73 2.50 -18.42
CA THR A 208 2.34 3.77 -18.03
C THR A 208 1.50 4.49 -16.96
N ALA A 209 0.17 4.48 -17.10
CA ALA A 209 -0.74 5.06 -16.10
C ALA A 209 -0.67 4.31 -14.76
N ASN A 210 -0.70 2.98 -14.77
CA ASN A 210 -0.62 2.16 -13.57
C ASN A 210 0.75 2.25 -12.90
N LEU A 211 1.84 2.32 -13.67
CA LEU A 211 3.18 2.51 -13.14
C LEU A 211 3.29 3.86 -12.41
N ALA A 212 2.74 4.94 -12.98
CA ALA A 212 2.69 6.23 -12.31
C ALA A 212 1.87 6.21 -11.01
N ALA A 213 0.74 5.49 -11.00
CA ALA A 213 -0.06 5.29 -9.80
C ALA A 213 0.70 4.47 -8.73
N PHE A 214 1.43 3.44 -9.14
CA PHE A 214 2.21 2.60 -8.24
C PHE A 214 3.37 3.37 -7.59
N LEU A 215 4.03 4.25 -8.34
CA LEU A 215 5.10 5.11 -7.83
C LEU A 215 4.59 6.21 -6.88
N THR A 216 3.30 6.55 -6.92
CA THR A 216 2.71 7.60 -6.07
C THR A 216 1.98 7.06 -4.84
N VAL A 217 1.44 5.84 -4.91
CA VAL A 217 0.64 5.24 -3.84
C VAL A 217 1.38 4.08 -3.19
N GLU A 218 2.10 4.37 -2.09
CA GLU A 218 2.68 3.34 -1.22
C GLU A 218 1.70 3.01 -0.08
N ARG A 219 0.86 1.98 -0.27
CA ARG A 219 -0.03 1.51 0.81
C ARG A 219 0.78 0.79 1.89
N MET A 220 0.71 1.31 3.11
CA MET A 220 1.13 0.54 4.29
C MET A 220 0.08 -0.55 4.54
N VAL A 221 0.41 -1.80 4.21
CA VAL A 221 -0.44 -2.93 4.58
C VAL A 221 -0.24 -3.17 6.08
N SER A 222 -1.32 -3.02 6.87
CA SER A 222 -1.30 -3.43 8.28
C SER A 222 -1.42 -4.95 8.33
N PRO A 223 -0.51 -5.66 9.03
CA PRO A 223 -0.61 -7.10 9.16
C PRO A 223 -1.73 -7.57 10.11
N ILE A 224 -2.32 -6.66 10.88
CA ILE A 224 -3.34 -6.93 11.90
C ILE A 224 -4.34 -5.74 11.91
N GLU A 225 -5.64 -6.03 11.97
CA GLU A 225 -6.72 -5.05 12.21
C GLU A 225 -7.02 -4.88 13.70
#